data_AF-A0A1Q6L6L2-F1
#
_entry.id   AF-A0A1Q6L6L2-F1
#
_cell.length_a   1.000
_cell.length_b   1.000
_cell.length_c   1.000
_cell.angle_alpha   90.00
_cell.angle_beta   90.00
_cell.angle_gamma   90.00
#
_symmetry.space_group_name_H-M   'P 1'
#
loop_
_entity.id
_entity.type
_entity.pdbx_description
1 polymer ?
#
loop_
_entity_poly.entity_id
_entity_poly.type
_entity_poly.pdbx_seq_one_letter_code
_entity_poly.pdbx_strand_id
1 'polypeptide(L)'
;MKNILKTVCVIIGTIIGAGFASGQEVYIFFFSHGIKGLIGIIISSVIIGLIIYISLKIIKYENIQNYDEFLKNLIRNKKIKDFADILINIFILISFYIMIAGFGAYLEQELHINSILGSGILSIICYFIFQSNLKGVVKVNQFLIPILIVVIVFIRIFKYKRS
;
A
#
# COMPACT_ATOMS: atom_id res chain seq x y z
N MET A 1 0.13 -21.71 7.85
CA MET A 1 0.66 -20.49 8.52
C MET A 1 1.56 -19.64 7.62
N LYS A 2 2.62 -20.19 6.99
CA LYS A 2 3.52 -19.41 6.12
C LYS A 2 2.77 -18.60 5.05
N ASN A 3 1.82 -19.18 4.31
CA ASN A 3 1.09 -18.44 3.26
C ASN A 3 0.19 -17.32 3.81
N ILE A 4 -0.35 -17.46 5.03
CA ILE A 4 -1.19 -16.42 5.65
C ILE A 4 -0.36 -15.18 5.95
N LEU A 5 0.82 -15.36 6.57
CA LEU A 5 1.71 -14.24 6.87
C LEU A 5 2.16 -13.51 5.59
N LYS A 6 2.45 -14.25 4.52
CA LYS A 6 2.78 -13.68 3.21
C LYS A 6 1.65 -12.79 2.68
N THR A 7 0.42 -13.29 2.71
CA THR A 7 -0.76 -12.54 2.29
C THR A 7 -0.98 -11.30 3.14
N VAL A 8 -0.84 -11.40 4.47
CA VAL A 8 -0.98 -10.26 5.38
C VAL A 8 0.08 -9.19 5.11
N CYS A 9 1.35 -9.56 4.94
CA CYS A 9 2.40 -8.58 4.61
C CYS A 9 2.14 -7.89 3.26
N VAL A 10 1.63 -8.62 2.27
CA VAL A 10 1.27 -8.02 0.97
C VAL A 10 0.11 -7.05 1.14
N ILE A 11 -0.96 -7.43 1.83
CA ILE A 11 -2.12 -6.55 2.07
C ILE A 11 -1.70 -5.29 2.82
N ILE A 12 -0.93 -5.43 3.91
CA ILE A 12 -0.42 -4.29 4.67
C ILE A 12 0.45 -3.40 3.78
N GLY A 13 1.38 -3.98 3.02
CA GLY A 13 2.28 -3.23 2.15
C GLY A 13 1.61 -2.55 0.98
N THR A 14 0.48 -3.05 0.50
CA THR A 14 -0.32 -2.39 -0.54
C THR A 14 -1.16 -1.25 0.02
N ILE A 15 -1.60 -1.34 1.28
CA ILE A 15 -2.39 -0.28 1.94
C ILE A 15 -1.49 0.88 2.40
N ILE A 16 -0.27 0.59 2.85
CA ILE A 16 0.67 1.62 3.31
C ILE A 16 1.31 2.31 2.08
N GLY A 17 0.79 3.50 1.74
CA GLY A 17 1.40 4.41 0.78
C GLY A 17 2.47 5.33 1.40
N ALA A 18 3.06 6.21 0.57
CA ALA A 18 4.09 7.15 1.01
C ALA A 18 3.61 8.11 2.11
N GLY A 19 2.36 8.57 2.06
CA GLY A 19 1.77 9.45 3.08
C GLY A 19 1.49 8.76 4.42
N PHE A 20 1.16 7.46 4.40
CA PHE A 20 1.07 6.64 5.60
C PHE A 20 2.45 6.31 6.17
N ALA A 21 3.42 6.00 5.30
CA ALA A 21 4.80 5.69 5.71
C ALA A 21 5.52 6.91 6.33
N SER A 22 5.31 8.11 5.79
CA SER A 22 5.83 9.35 6.37
C SER A 22 5.07 9.79 7.63
N GLY A 23 3.88 9.22 7.86
CA GLY A 23 3.00 9.56 8.97
C GLY A 23 2.22 10.87 8.79
N GLN A 24 2.39 11.58 7.67
CA GLN A 24 1.70 12.85 7.42
C GLN A 24 0.18 12.68 7.34
N GLU A 25 -0.28 11.69 6.58
CA GLU A 25 -1.72 11.42 6.44
C GLU A 25 -2.32 10.97 7.77
N VAL A 26 -1.62 10.09 8.50
CA VAL A 26 -2.07 9.62 9.81
C VAL A 26 -2.17 10.79 10.81
N TYR A 27 -1.21 11.72 10.76
CA TYR A 27 -1.24 12.91 11.59
C TYR A 27 -2.41 13.84 11.23
N ILE A 28 -2.59 14.15 9.95
CA ILE A 28 -3.60 15.10 9.47
C ILE A 28 -5.02 14.55 9.67
N PHE A 29 -5.26 13.25 9.41
CA PHE A 29 -6.59 12.67 9.50
C PHE A 29 -7.00 12.29 10.92
N PHE A 30 -6.05 11.88 11.75
CA PHE A 30 -6.37 11.34 13.06
C PHE A 30 -5.74 12.15 14.19
N PHE A 31 -4.41 12.29 14.22
CA PHE A 31 -3.75 12.86 15.39
C PHE A 31 -4.12 14.33 15.64
N SER A 32 -4.25 15.13 14.58
CA SER A 32 -4.64 16.55 14.63
C SER A 32 -6.02 16.79 15.27
N HIS A 33 -6.88 15.77 15.31
CA HIS A 33 -8.26 15.85 15.82
C HIS A 33 -8.40 15.32 17.26
N GLY A 34 -7.30 14.99 17.95
CA GLY A 34 -7.29 14.52 19.34
C GLY A 34 -8.12 13.24 19.54
N ILE A 35 -9.00 13.22 20.56
CA ILE A 35 -9.80 12.04 20.93
C ILE A 35 -10.75 11.61 19.79
N LYS A 36 -11.33 12.56 19.05
CA LYS A 36 -12.21 12.25 17.91
C LYS A 36 -11.43 11.51 16.81
N GLY A 37 -10.17 11.87 16.61
CA GLY A 37 -9.28 11.18 15.69
C GLY A 37 -8.97 9.74 16.10
N LEU A 38 -8.80 9.46 17.40
CA LEU A 38 -8.61 8.09 17.90
C LEU A 38 -9.81 7.19 17.58
N ILE A 39 -11.03 7.71 17.77
CA ILE A 39 -12.26 7.01 17.39
C ILE A 39 -12.28 6.78 15.86
N GLY A 40 -11.88 7.79 15.08
CA GLY A 40 -11.72 7.69 13.63
C GLY A 40 -10.80 6.53 13.21
N ILE A 41 -9.63 6.38 13.83
CA ILE A 41 -8.70 5.26 13.54
C ILE A 41 -9.37 3.91 13.75
N ILE A 42 -10.09 3.74 14.87
CA ILE A 42 -10.77 2.48 15.19
C ILE A 42 -11.83 2.18 14.14
N ILE A 43 -12.67 3.15 13.80
CA ILE A 43 -13.71 2.98 12.79
C ILE A 43 -13.10 2.65 11.41
N SER A 44 -12.09 3.41 10.97
CA SER A 44 -11.42 3.18 9.69
C SER A 44 -10.79 1.79 9.62
N SER A 45 -10.13 1.34 10.70
CA SER A 45 -9.50 0.01 10.74
C SER A 45 -10.53 -1.14 10.69
N VAL A 46 -11.68 -0.99 11.36
CA VAL A 46 -12.79 -1.95 11.30
C VAL A 46 -13.37 -2.02 9.89
N ILE A 47 -13.63 -0.87 9.26
CA ILE A 47 -14.18 -0.81 7.89
C ILE A 47 -13.22 -1.46 6.89
N ILE A 48 -11.93 -1.13 6.94
CA ILE A 48 -10.90 -1.73 6.08
C ILE A 48 -10.83 -3.24 6.31
N GLY A 49 -10.84 -3.69 7.57
CA GLY A 49 -10.85 -5.10 7.93
C GLY A 49 -12.07 -5.85 7.37
N LEU A 50 -13.26 -5.24 7.45
CA LEU A 50 -14.49 -5.80 6.88
C LEU A 50 -14.43 -5.92 5.36
N ILE A 51 -13.94 -4.89 4.66
CA ILE A 51 -13.79 -4.91 3.20
C ILE A 51 -12.84 -6.03 2.78
N ILE A 52 -11.69 -6.17 3.45
CA ILE A 52 -10.73 -7.25 3.18
C ILE A 52 -11.37 -8.61 3.44
N TYR A 53 -12.06 -8.78 4.56
CA TYR A 53 -12.72 -10.04 4.91
C TYR A 53 -13.78 -10.45 3.89
N ILE A 54 -14.66 -9.52 3.50
CA ILE A 54 -15.71 -9.77 2.51
C ILE A 54 -15.08 -10.13 1.16
N SER A 55 -14.05 -9.39 0.73
CA SER A 55 -13.34 -9.65 -0.53
C SER A 55 -12.71 -11.04 -0.56
N LEU A 56 -11.98 -11.42 0.51
CA LEU A 56 -11.39 -12.75 0.63
C LEU A 56 -12.43 -13.87 0.71
N LYS A 57 -13.56 -13.62 1.37
CA LYS A 57 -14.67 -14.58 1.45
C LYS A 57 -15.28 -14.83 0.07
N ILE A 58 -15.50 -13.77 -0.71
CA ILE A 58 -16.02 -13.87 -2.09
C ILE A 58 -15.03 -14.64 -2.97
N ILE A 59 -13.74 -14.27 -2.94
CA ILE A 59 -12.68 -14.95 -3.72
C ILE A 59 -12.68 -16.46 -3.44
N LYS A 60 -12.79 -16.84 -2.16
CA LYS A 60 -12.80 -18.25 -1.76
C LYS A 60 -14.07 -18.99 -2.17
N TYR A 61 -15.24 -18.36 -1.99
CA TYR A 61 -16.53 -19.01 -2.23
C TYR A 61 -16.82 -19.19 -3.72
N GLU A 62 -16.52 -18.17 -4.52
CA GLU A 62 -16.72 -18.17 -5.98
C GLU A 62 -15.50 -18.74 -6.75
N ASN A 63 -14.47 -19.21 -6.04
CA ASN A 63 -13.26 -19.83 -6.59
C ASN A 63 -12.51 -18.96 -7.64
N ILE A 64 -12.50 -17.65 -7.40
CA ILE A 64 -11.99 -16.64 -8.33
C ILE A 64 -10.47 -16.78 -8.49
N GLN A 65 -10.01 -16.90 -9.75
CA GLN A 65 -8.60 -17.13 -10.07
C GLN A 65 -7.85 -15.86 -10.51
N ASN A 66 -8.56 -14.83 -10.96
CA ASN A 66 -7.96 -13.60 -11.47
C ASN A 66 -8.83 -12.36 -11.22
N TYR A 67 -8.23 -11.19 -11.46
CA TYR A 67 -8.86 -9.90 -11.20
C TYR A 67 -10.07 -9.61 -12.10
N ASP A 68 -10.06 -10.02 -13.38
CA ASP A 68 -11.20 -9.79 -14.28
C ASP A 68 -12.43 -10.58 -13.84
N GLU A 69 -12.23 -11.82 -13.41
CA GLU A 69 -13.28 -12.67 -12.82
C GLU A 69 -13.82 -12.07 -11.51
N PHE A 70 -12.94 -11.51 -10.68
CA PHE A 70 -13.36 -10.77 -9.48
C PHE A 70 -14.25 -9.58 -9.82
N LEU A 71 -13.84 -8.76 -10.78
CA LEU A 71 -14.56 -7.56 -11.20
C LEU A 71 -15.91 -7.92 -11.83
N LYS A 72 -15.95 -8.99 -12.64
CA LYS A 72 -17.18 -9.53 -13.24
C LYS A 72 -18.17 -10.05 -12.20
N ASN A 73 -17.67 -10.69 -11.14
CA ASN A 73 -18.52 -11.14 -10.04
C ASN A 73 -19.12 -9.97 -9.25
N LEU A 74 -18.34 -8.89 -9.06
CA LEU A 74 -18.77 -7.72 -8.32
C LEU A 74 -19.74 -6.83 -9.13
N ILE A 75 -19.48 -6.67 -10.43
CA ILE A 75 -20.22 -5.78 -11.34
C ILE A 75 -20.82 -6.61 -12.47
N ARG A 76 -22.10 -6.98 -12.30
CA ARG A 76 -22.83 -7.80 -13.29
C ARG A 76 -23.04 -7.10 -14.63
N ASN A 77 -23.13 -5.76 -14.65
CA ASN A 77 -23.32 -5.00 -15.87
C ASN A 77 -21.98 -4.78 -16.61
N LYS A 78 -21.85 -5.39 -17.80
CA LYS A 78 -20.63 -5.34 -18.61
C LYS A 78 -20.12 -3.92 -18.88
N LYS A 79 -20.99 -2.97 -19.24
CA LYS A 79 -20.57 -1.59 -19.55
C LYS A 79 -19.97 -0.89 -18.33
N ILE A 80 -20.57 -1.10 -17.16
CA ILE A 80 -20.09 -0.53 -15.89
C ILE A 80 -18.78 -1.21 -15.48
N LYS A 81 -18.68 -2.52 -15.68
CA LYS A 81 -17.46 -3.30 -15.41
C LYS A 81 -16.28 -2.79 -16.23
N ASP A 82 -16.47 -2.64 -17.54
CA ASP A 82 -15.42 -2.18 -18.46
C ASP A 82 -15.00 -0.73 -18.14
N PHE A 83 -15.96 0.14 -17.81
CA PHE A 83 -15.64 1.50 -17.35
C PHE A 83 -14.85 1.51 -16.04
N ALA A 84 -15.26 0.72 -15.04
CA ALA A 84 -14.56 0.60 -13.77
C ALA A 84 -13.15 0.04 -13.96
N ASP A 85 -12.97 -0.95 -14.84
CA ASP A 85 -11.67 -1.53 -15.14
C ASP A 85 -10.70 -0.49 -15.72
N ILE A 86 -11.14 0.27 -16.72
CA ILE A 86 -10.35 1.37 -17.31
C ILE A 86 -9.97 2.38 -16.22
N LEU A 87 -10.93 2.78 -15.39
CA LEU A 87 -10.70 3.75 -14.32
C LEU A 87 -9.66 3.23 -13.31
N ILE A 88 -9.81 2.00 -12.83
CA ILE A 88 -8.87 1.38 -11.88
C ILE A 88 -7.46 1.31 -12.49
N ASN A 89 -7.32 0.88 -13.74
CA ASN A 89 -6.02 0.80 -14.40
C ASN A 89 -5.35 2.19 -14.54
N ILE A 90 -6.12 3.22 -14.86
CA ILE A 90 -5.64 4.61 -14.89
C ILE A 90 -5.17 5.05 -13.48
N PHE A 91 -5.96 4.78 -12.44
CA PHE A 91 -5.59 5.13 -11.07
C PHE A 91 -4.32 4.43 -10.60
N ILE A 92 -4.16 3.15 -10.92
CA ILE A 92 -2.93 2.38 -10.59
C ILE A 92 -1.72 3.01 -11.30
N LEU A 93 -1.87 3.35 -12.58
CA LEU A 93 -0.79 3.95 -13.36
C LEU A 93 -0.39 5.33 -12.83
N ILE A 94 -1.37 6.20 -12.57
CA ILE A 94 -1.12 7.53 -12.00
C ILE A 94 -0.46 7.43 -10.62
N SER A 95 -0.97 6.53 -9.76
CA SER A 95 -0.42 6.33 -8.42
C SER A 95 1.03 5.85 -8.47
N PHE A 96 1.36 4.99 -9.45
CA PHE A 96 2.74 4.54 -9.68
C PHE A 96 3.67 5.71 -10.04
N TYR A 97 3.29 6.57 -10.98
CA TYR A 97 4.10 7.73 -11.36
C TYR A 97 4.28 8.73 -10.21
N ILE A 98 3.19 9.02 -9.47
CA ILE A 98 3.25 9.92 -8.30
C ILE A 98 4.18 9.35 -7.24
N MET A 99 4.17 8.04 -7.01
CA MET A 99 5.04 7.40 -6.02
C MET A 99 6.52 7.46 -6.42
N ILE A 100 6.84 7.25 -7.70
CA ILE A 100 8.21 7.38 -8.22
C ILE A 100 8.71 8.83 -8.06
N ALA A 101 7.91 9.79 -8.51
CA ALA A 101 8.27 11.21 -8.41
C ALA A 101 8.41 11.66 -6.95
N GLY A 102 7.52 11.20 -6.07
CA GLY A 102 7.58 11.48 -4.63
C GLY A 102 8.85 10.94 -3.98
N PHE A 103 9.30 9.74 -4.37
CA PHE A 103 10.58 9.21 -3.90
C PHE A 103 11.78 9.98 -4.45
N GLY A 104 11.75 10.39 -5.73
CA GLY A 104 12.78 11.24 -6.32
C GLY A 104 12.92 12.57 -5.56
N ALA A 105 11.80 13.24 -5.28
CA ALA A 105 11.77 14.47 -4.50
C ALA A 105 12.28 14.26 -3.06
N TYR A 106 11.94 13.12 -2.43
CA TYR A 106 12.46 12.77 -1.10
C TYR A 106 13.98 12.63 -1.09
N LEU A 107 14.58 11.94 -2.07
CA LEU A 107 16.04 11.82 -2.17
C LEU A 107 16.73 13.15 -2.45
N GLU A 108 16.08 14.05 -3.18
CA GLU A 108 16.58 15.41 -3.39
C GLU A 108 16.57 16.23 -2.09
N GLN A 109 15.54 16.07 -1.27
CA GLN A 109 15.45 16.76 0.02
C GLN A 109 16.46 16.24 1.04
N GLU A 110 16.59 14.92 1.17
CA GLU A 110 17.40 14.31 2.24
C GLU A 110 18.88 14.11 1.86
N LEU A 111 19.16 13.83 0.59
CA LEU A 111 20.52 13.51 0.10
C LEU A 111 21.05 14.51 -0.93
N HIS A 112 20.28 15.55 -1.29
CA HIS A 112 20.64 16.53 -2.33
C HIS A 112 20.96 15.90 -3.70
N ILE A 113 20.41 14.71 -3.97
CA ILE A 113 20.52 14.03 -5.27
C ILE A 113 19.41 14.55 -6.19
N ASN A 114 19.74 14.90 -7.43
CA ASN A 114 18.73 15.34 -8.41
C ASN A 114 17.53 14.37 -8.48
N SER A 115 16.31 14.89 -8.37
CA SER A 115 15.08 14.09 -8.34
C SER A 115 14.88 13.17 -9.56
N ILE A 116 15.38 13.57 -10.74
CA ILE A 116 15.34 12.73 -11.94
C ILE A 116 16.19 11.47 -11.74
N LEU A 117 17.39 11.61 -11.16
CA LEU A 117 18.26 10.49 -10.85
C LEU A 117 17.65 9.60 -9.76
N GLY A 118 17.11 10.19 -8.70
CA GLY A 118 16.42 9.46 -7.62
C GLY A 118 15.23 8.65 -8.13
N SER A 119 14.39 9.26 -8.98
CA SER A 119 13.27 8.61 -9.65
C SER A 119 13.74 7.49 -10.59
N GLY A 120 14.83 7.71 -11.32
CA GLY A 120 15.44 6.71 -12.20
C GLY A 120 15.93 5.48 -11.44
N ILE A 121 16.61 5.67 -10.30
CA ILE A 121 17.07 4.58 -9.43
C ILE A 121 15.89 3.71 -8.99
N LEU A 122 14.83 4.33 -8.47
CA LEU A 122 13.66 3.58 -8.02
C LEU A 122 12.98 2.84 -9.19
N SER A 123 12.86 3.48 -10.34
CA SER A 123 12.27 2.88 -11.54
C SER A 123 13.03 1.63 -12.00
N ILE A 124 14.37 1.67 -11.98
CA ILE A 124 15.23 0.53 -12.31
C ILE A 124 15.03 -0.61 -11.30
N ILE A 125 14.96 -0.30 -10.01
CA ILE A 125 14.69 -1.30 -8.96
C ILE A 125 13.32 -1.96 -9.19
N CYS A 126 12.28 -1.17 -9.46
CA CYS A 126 10.94 -1.67 -9.77
C CYS A 126 10.93 -2.59 -11.00
N TYR A 127 11.66 -2.22 -12.06
CA TYR A 127 11.79 -3.05 -13.26
C TYR A 127 12.36 -4.45 -12.93
N PHE A 128 13.44 -4.52 -12.16
CA PHE A 128 14.01 -5.81 -11.73
C PHE A 128 13.08 -6.62 -10.84
N ILE A 129 12.30 -5.97 -9.97
CA ILE A 129 11.29 -6.66 -9.14
C ILE A 129 10.19 -7.26 -10.03
N PHE A 130 9.71 -6.52 -11.03
CA PHE A 130 8.65 -6.97 -11.92
C PHE A 130 9.07 -8.11 -12.86
N GLN A 131 10.36 -8.21 -13.22
CA GLN A 131 10.90 -9.37 -13.94
C GLN A 131 10.65 -10.70 -13.21
N SER A 132 10.56 -10.68 -11.88
CA SER A 132 10.25 -11.86 -11.05
C SER A 132 8.75 -12.16 -10.95
N ASN A 133 7.90 -11.52 -11.76
CA ASN A 133 6.43 -11.59 -11.74
C ASN A 133 5.86 -11.34 -10.31
N LEU A 134 4.67 -11.87 -10.04
CA LEU A 134 4.03 -11.77 -8.72
C LEU A 134 4.90 -12.30 -7.56
N LYS A 135 5.77 -13.29 -7.82
CA LYS A 135 6.64 -13.86 -6.78
C LYS A 135 7.65 -12.84 -6.25
N GLY A 136 8.18 -11.97 -7.12
CA GLY A 136 9.09 -10.89 -6.75
C GLY A 136 8.43 -9.90 -5.78
N VAL A 137 7.29 -9.36 -6.19
CA VAL A 137 6.51 -8.38 -5.40
C VAL A 137 6.15 -8.93 -4.03
N VAL A 138 5.66 -10.18 -3.98
CA VAL A 138 5.31 -10.87 -2.74
C VAL A 138 6.52 -11.05 -1.81
N LYS A 139 7.71 -11.31 -2.36
CA LYS A 139 8.96 -11.47 -1.60
C LYS A 139 9.45 -10.13 -1.04
N VAL A 140 9.36 -9.04 -1.81
CA VAL A 140 9.74 -7.70 -1.35
C VAL A 140 8.85 -7.27 -0.18
N ASN A 141 7.52 -7.38 -0.31
CA ASN A 141 6.60 -6.99 0.76
C ASN A 141 6.78 -7.83 2.05
N GLN A 142 7.16 -9.11 1.93
CA GLN A 142 7.49 -9.93 3.10
C GLN A 142 8.68 -9.43 3.90
N PHE A 143 9.62 -8.73 3.27
CA PHE A 143 10.82 -8.21 3.92
C PHE A 143 10.63 -6.76 4.34
N LEU A 144 10.07 -5.93 3.46
CA LEU A 144 9.97 -4.48 3.63
C LEU A 144 9.01 -4.12 4.78
N ILE A 145 7.89 -4.83 4.92
CA ILE A 145 6.88 -4.54 5.95
C ILE A 145 7.35 -4.85 7.38
N PRO A 146 7.95 -6.01 7.67
CA PRO A 146 8.55 -6.24 8.99
C PRO A 146 9.61 -5.20 9.34
N ILE A 147 10.46 -4.81 8.38
CA ILE A 147 11.47 -3.76 8.59
C ILE A 147 10.82 -2.43 8.94
N LEU A 148 9.80 -2.02 8.18
CA LEU A 148 9.07 -0.78 8.43
C LEU A 148 8.49 -0.77 9.86
N ILE A 149 7.86 -1.86 10.30
CA ILE A 149 7.31 -1.99 11.65
C ILE A 149 8.43 -1.86 12.70
N VAL A 150 9.55 -2.56 12.52
CA VAL A 150 10.69 -2.49 13.44
C VAL A 150 11.25 -1.06 13.53
N VAL A 151 11.42 -0.37 12.39
CA VAL A 151 11.89 1.02 12.34
C VAL A 151 10.94 1.96 13.09
N ILE A 152 9.63 1.84 12.87
CA ILE A 152 8.63 2.68 13.56
C ILE A 152 8.68 2.46 15.08
N VAL A 153 8.72 1.19 15.53
CA VAL A 153 8.80 0.85 16.96
C VAL A 153 10.12 1.36 17.57
N PHE A 154 11.23 1.22 16.86
CA PHE A 154 12.53 1.70 17.29
C PHE A 154 12.55 3.23 17.46
N ILE A 155 12.06 3.97 16.47
CA ILE A 155 11.95 5.44 16.54
C ILE A 155 11.09 5.86 17.73
N ARG A 156 9.96 5.17 17.97
CA ARG A 156 9.08 5.46 19.12
C ARG A 156 9.82 5.32 20.45
N ILE A 157 10.57 4.23 20.64
CA ILE A 157 11.30 3.97 21.88
C ILE A 157 12.43 4.98 22.07
N PHE A 158 13.22 5.24 21.02
CA PHE A 158 14.36 6.14 21.10
C PHE A 158 13.94 7.60 21.34
N LYS A 159 12.89 8.08 20.66
CA LYS A 159 12.40 9.46 20.82
C LYS A 159 11.71 9.68 22.17
N TYR A 160 11.03 8.67 22.71
CA TYR A 160 10.46 8.72 24.07
C TYR A 160 11.53 8.83 25.15
N LYS A 161 12.73 8.27 24.93
CA LYS A 161 13.85 8.38 25.87
C LYS A 161 14.50 9.78 25.93
N ARG A 162 14.16 10.66 24.98
CA ARG A 162 14.77 12.00 24.84
C ARG A 162 13.79 13.15 25.15
N SER A 163 12.56 12.83 25.54
CA SER A 163 11.55 13.79 26.02
C SER A 163 11.30 13.58 27.51
#